data_AF-A0A3D9AKD1-F1
#
_entry.id   AF-A0A3D9AKD1-F1
#
_cell.length_a   1.000
_cell.length_b   1.000
_cell.length_c   1.000
_cell.angle_alpha   90.00
_cell.angle_beta   90.00
_cell.angle_gamma   90.00
#
_symmetry.space_group_name_H-M   'P 1'
#
loop_
_entity.id
_entity.type
_entity.pdbx_description
1 polymer ?
#
loop_
_entity_poly.entity_id
_entity_poly.type
_entity_poly.pdbx_seq_one_letter_code
_entity_poly.pdbx_strand_id
1 'polypeptide(L)'
;MKKLFIALSFLIVLNACEKKTNNVEIKKVDSSKILKDSAIATINKANTFMIKGVKKELSKKLVNKNIEPLMEKYEVYLSKLSPSDSIFVQNHRIKLINELIDLQMTIK
;
A
#
# COMPACT_ATOMS: atom_id res chain seq x y z
N MET A 1 55.68 -19.92 -20.48
CA MET A 1 54.87 -19.32 -19.40
C MET A 1 55.33 -17.90 -19.11
N LYS A 2 54.65 -16.88 -19.66
CA LYS A 2 54.67 -15.51 -19.13
C LYS A 2 53.27 -14.91 -19.33
N LYS A 3 52.56 -14.79 -18.21
CA LYS A 3 51.24 -14.16 -18.05
C LYS A 3 51.42 -12.63 -18.20
N LEU A 4 50.56 -11.97 -18.97
CA LEU A 4 49.45 -11.14 -18.49
C LEU A 4 49.91 -9.78 -17.92
N PHE A 5 49.45 -8.69 -18.53
CA PHE A 5 48.70 -7.58 -17.91
C PHE A 5 48.54 -6.47 -18.96
N ILE A 6 47.46 -6.52 -19.74
CA ILE A 6 47.01 -5.40 -20.58
C ILE A 6 46.09 -4.56 -19.70
N ALA A 7 46.58 -3.41 -19.27
CA ALA A 7 45.79 -2.40 -18.57
C ALA A 7 44.85 -1.74 -19.59
N LEU A 8 43.55 -2.05 -19.49
CA LEU A 8 42.49 -1.44 -20.27
C LEU A 8 42.12 -0.09 -19.63
N SER A 9 42.69 1.00 -20.13
CA SER A 9 42.31 2.36 -19.76
C SER A 9 40.94 2.69 -20.36
N PHE A 10 39.89 2.56 -19.54
CA PHE A 10 38.56 3.07 -19.87
C PHE A 10 38.61 4.60 -19.86
N LEU A 11 38.65 5.21 -21.04
CA LEU A 11 38.40 6.62 -21.25
C LEU A 11 36.93 6.91 -20.87
N ILE A 12 36.72 7.58 -19.74
CA ILE A 12 35.42 8.15 -19.38
C ILE A 12 35.31 9.47 -20.14
N VAL A 13 34.53 9.49 -21.22
CA VAL A 13 34.07 10.73 -21.85
C VAL A 13 33.04 11.35 -20.92
N LEU A 14 33.45 12.35 -20.15
CA LEU A 14 32.55 13.22 -19.40
C LEU A 14 31.79 14.09 -20.39
N ASN A 15 30.56 13.70 -20.71
CA ASN A 15 29.58 14.63 -21.28
C ASN A 15 29.28 15.70 -20.22
N ALA A 16 29.80 16.90 -20.44
CA ALA A 16 29.42 18.10 -19.70
C ALA A 16 27.96 18.45 -20.05
N CYS A 17 27.03 17.84 -19.32
CA CYS A 17 25.65 18.29 -19.30
C CYS A 17 25.60 19.46 -18.31
N GLU A 18 25.43 20.68 -18.85
CA GLU A 18 25.18 21.89 -18.06
C GLU A 18 24.05 21.62 -17.06
N LYS A 19 24.41 21.50 -15.78
CA LYS A 19 23.43 21.46 -14.70
C LYS A 19 22.79 22.84 -14.63
N LYS A 20 21.64 22.99 -15.29
CA LYS A 20 20.58 23.86 -14.75
C LYS A 20 20.27 23.33 -13.37
N THR A 21 20.76 24.03 -12.36
CA THR A 21 20.44 23.81 -10.94
C THR A 21 18.97 24.13 -10.74
N ASN A 22 18.11 23.21 -11.17
CA ASN A 22 16.75 23.14 -10.67
C ASN A 22 16.90 22.72 -9.21
N ASN A 23 16.76 23.68 -8.30
CA ASN A 23 16.45 23.40 -6.90
C ASN A 23 15.15 22.61 -6.89
N VAL A 24 15.26 21.29 -7.03
CA VAL A 24 14.17 20.37 -6.72
C VAL A 24 14.02 20.46 -5.22
N GLU A 25 13.09 21.29 -4.76
CA GLU A 25 12.52 21.16 -3.43
C GLU A 25 12.12 19.69 -3.28
N ILE A 26 12.93 18.91 -2.57
CA ILE A 26 12.55 17.59 -2.12
C ILE A 26 11.45 17.85 -1.08
N LYS A 27 10.20 17.97 -1.55
CA LYS A 27 9.04 18.04 -0.68
C LYS A 27 9.12 16.81 0.22
N LYS A 28 9.33 17.05 1.52
CA LYS A 28 9.39 16.01 2.55
C LYS A 28 8.10 15.20 2.43
N VAL A 29 8.22 13.99 1.89
CA VAL A 29 7.08 13.10 1.71
C VAL A 29 6.56 12.78 3.11
N ASP A 30 5.31 13.16 3.38
CA ASP A 30 4.65 12.87 4.65
C ASP A 30 4.33 11.36 4.71
N SER A 31 5.24 10.61 5.31
CA SER A 31 5.12 9.16 5.48
C SER A 31 3.89 8.77 6.31
N SER A 32 3.45 9.61 7.25
CA SER A 32 2.24 9.35 8.05
C SER A 32 1.00 9.36 7.17
N LYS A 33 0.89 10.36 6.30
CA LYS A 33 -0.21 10.46 5.34
C LYS A 33 -0.22 9.25 4.39
N ILE A 34 0.93 8.84 3.85
CA ILE A 34 1.01 7.68 2.97
C ILE A 34 0.56 6.40 3.67
N LEU A 35 1.00 6.18 4.92
CA LEU A 35 0.61 5.01 5.69
C LEU A 35 -0.90 4.98 5.96
N LYS A 36 -1.49 6.13 6.31
CA LYS A 36 -2.94 6.24 6.53
C LYS A 36 -3.71 5.92 5.25
N ASP A 37 -3.34 6.54 4.14
CA ASP A 37 -4.00 6.33 2.85
C ASP A 37 -3.86 4.86 2.40
N SER A 38 -2.70 4.24 2.67
CA SER A 38 -2.45 2.82 2.40
C SER A 38 -3.33 1.90 3.26
N ALA A 39 -3.53 2.22 4.54
CA ALA A 39 -4.42 1.47 5.43
C ALA A 39 -5.87 1.54 4.94
N ILE A 40 -6.35 2.75 4.58
CA ILE A 40 -7.70 2.97 4.03
C ILE A 40 -7.89 2.21 2.72
N ALA A 41 -6.94 2.30 1.80
CA ALA A 41 -7.01 1.58 0.53
C ALA A 41 -7.07 0.05 0.74
N THR A 42 -6.28 -0.46 1.69
CA THR A 42 -6.22 -1.89 2.01
C THR A 42 -7.55 -2.39 2.58
N ILE A 43 -8.14 -1.69 3.54
CA ILE A 43 -9.42 -2.10 4.14
C ILE A 43 -10.59 -1.95 3.15
N ASN A 44 -10.57 -0.93 2.28
CA ASN A 44 -11.55 -0.80 1.20
C ASN A 44 -11.48 -1.98 0.24
N LYS A 45 -10.27 -2.41 -0.13
CA LYS A 45 -10.07 -3.58 -0.99
C LYS A 45 -10.59 -4.85 -0.33
N ALA A 46 -10.30 -5.07 0.96
CA ALA A 46 -10.87 -6.19 1.71
C ALA A 46 -12.41 -6.15 1.73
N ASN A 47 -12.99 -4.96 1.92
CA ASN A 47 -14.44 -4.76 1.91
C ASN A 47 -15.09 -5.16 0.59
N THR A 48 -14.42 -4.94 -0.55
CA THR A 48 -14.95 -5.40 -1.85
C THR A 48 -15.16 -6.92 -1.90
N PHE A 49 -14.28 -7.71 -1.27
CA PHE A 49 -14.44 -9.16 -1.18
C PHE A 49 -15.52 -9.56 -0.18
N MET A 50 -15.65 -8.83 0.93
CA MET A 50 -16.74 -9.04 1.89
C MET A 50 -18.11 -8.82 1.24
N ILE A 51 -18.28 -7.72 0.48
CA ILE A 51 -19.52 -7.44 -0.25
C ILE A 51 -19.86 -8.60 -1.19
N LYS A 52 -18.89 -9.09 -1.95
CA LYS A 52 -19.09 -10.27 -2.83
C LYS A 52 -19.47 -11.53 -2.05
N GLY A 53 -18.91 -11.73 -0.86
CA GLY A 53 -19.28 -12.81 0.04
C GLY A 53 -20.72 -12.72 0.54
N VAL A 54 -21.14 -11.53 1.00
CA VAL A 54 -22.50 -11.26 1.46
C VAL A 54 -23.52 -11.46 0.33
N LYS A 55 -23.20 -10.99 -0.88
CA LYS A 55 -24.01 -11.18 -2.09
C LYS A 55 -23.97 -12.61 -2.66
N LYS A 56 -23.24 -13.53 -2.04
CA LYS A 56 -23.03 -14.91 -2.51
C LYS A 56 -22.40 -15.01 -3.91
N GLU A 57 -21.72 -13.96 -4.36
CA GLU A 57 -20.95 -13.93 -5.63
C GLU A 57 -19.61 -14.65 -5.50
N LEU A 58 -19.07 -14.74 -4.27
CA LEU A 58 -17.86 -15.51 -3.96
C LEU A 58 -18.11 -16.48 -2.81
N SER A 59 -17.49 -17.66 -2.88
CA SER A 59 -17.52 -18.62 -1.78
C SER A 59 -16.74 -18.10 -0.58
N LYS A 60 -17.14 -18.48 0.63
CA LYS A 60 -16.45 -18.14 1.88
C LYS A 60 -14.94 -18.44 1.82
N LYS A 61 -14.56 -19.58 1.23
CA LYS A 61 -13.16 -19.97 1.05
C LYS A 61 -12.38 -18.97 0.19
N LEU A 62 -12.97 -18.50 -0.90
CA LEU A 62 -12.33 -17.50 -1.78
C LEU A 62 -12.31 -16.11 -1.14
N VAL A 63 -13.36 -15.74 -0.41
CA VAL A 63 -13.39 -14.48 0.35
C VAL A 63 -12.22 -14.45 1.35
N ASN A 64 -12.10 -15.48 2.19
CA ASN A 64 -11.03 -15.56 3.18
C ASN A 64 -9.63 -15.53 2.54
N LYS A 65 -9.42 -16.34 1.49
CA LYS A 65 -8.14 -16.38 0.76
C LYS A 65 -7.68 -15.00 0.25
N ASN A 66 -8.61 -14.13 -0.10
CA ASN A 66 -8.29 -12.78 -0.58
C ASN A 66 -8.17 -11.75 0.56
N ILE A 67 -8.95 -11.91 1.64
CA ILE A 67 -8.99 -10.95 2.75
C ILE A 67 -7.82 -11.12 3.71
N GLU A 68 -7.46 -12.35 4.08
CA GLU A 68 -6.38 -12.65 5.04
C GLU A 68 -5.09 -11.86 4.76
N PRO A 69 -4.48 -11.93 3.55
CA PRO A 69 -3.26 -11.18 3.28
C PRO A 69 -3.45 -9.66 3.23
N LEU A 70 -4.68 -9.17 3.06
CA LEU A 70 -4.98 -7.73 3.14
C LEU A 70 -5.08 -7.30 4.61
N MET A 71 -5.65 -8.14 5.48
CA MET A 71 -5.74 -7.84 6.90
C MET A 71 -4.36 -7.83 7.57
N GLU A 72 -3.47 -8.75 7.19
CA GLU A 72 -2.08 -8.72 7.66
C GLU A 72 -1.38 -7.40 7.26
N LYS A 73 -1.53 -6.95 6.01
CA LYS A 73 -0.98 -5.67 5.55
C LYS A 73 -1.59 -4.48 6.28
N TYR A 74 -2.90 -4.52 6.51
CA TYR A 74 -3.62 -3.49 7.24
C TYR A 74 -3.09 -3.34 8.67
N GLU A 75 -2.85 -4.45 9.37
CA GLU A 75 -2.25 -4.45 10.72
C GLU A 75 -0.84 -3.85 10.72
N VAL A 76 -0.02 -4.19 9.72
CA VAL A 76 1.30 -3.58 9.54
C VAL A 76 1.22 -2.07 9.34
N TYR A 77 0.22 -1.55 8.61
CA TYR A 77 0.03 -0.11 8.50
C TYR A 77 -0.42 0.52 9.81
N LEU A 78 -1.43 -0.07 10.48
CA LEU A 78 -1.96 0.44 11.75
C LEU A 78 -0.88 0.55 12.83
N SER A 79 0.00 -0.45 12.95
CA SER A 79 1.08 -0.45 13.95
C SER A 79 2.09 0.70 13.80
N LYS A 80 2.11 1.37 12.63
CA LYS A 80 3.03 2.47 12.32
C LYS A 80 2.35 3.84 12.33
N LEU A 81 1.02 3.89 12.53
CA LEU A 81 0.28 5.13 12.57
C LEU A 81 0.37 5.80 13.93
N SER A 82 0.25 7.12 13.92
CA SER A 82 -0.04 7.89 15.13
C SER A 82 -1.37 7.43 15.75
N PRO A 83 -1.58 7.59 17.07
CA PRO A 83 -2.86 7.26 17.70
C PRO A 83 -4.05 7.95 17.04
N SER A 84 -3.92 9.23 16.65
CA SER A 84 -4.97 9.98 15.96
C SER A 84 -5.30 9.42 14.58
N ASP A 85 -4.28 9.10 13.76
CA ASP A 85 -4.52 8.50 12.45
C ASP A 85 -5.08 7.08 12.57
N SER A 86 -4.63 6.30 13.56
CA SER A 86 -5.15 4.96 13.83
C SER A 86 -6.64 5.00 14.20
N ILE A 87 -7.05 5.93 15.08
CA ILE A 87 -8.47 6.16 15.40
C ILE A 87 -9.26 6.51 14.15
N PHE A 88 -8.73 7.41 13.30
CA PHE A 88 -9.39 7.78 12.05
C PHE A 88 -9.62 6.56 11.14
N VAL A 89 -8.60 5.73 10.94
CA VAL A 89 -8.68 4.53 10.10
C VAL A 89 -9.65 3.50 10.70
N GLN A 90 -9.63 3.30 12.02
CA GLN A 90 -10.55 2.37 12.69
C GLN A 90 -12.00 2.84 12.61
N ASN A 91 -12.26 4.15 12.72
CA ASN A 91 -13.59 4.71 12.50
C ASN A 91 -14.08 4.47 11.06
N HIS A 92 -13.19 4.59 10.08
CA HIS A 92 -13.51 4.22 8.69
C HIS A 92 -13.88 2.74 8.57
N ARG A 93 -13.11 1.84 9.19
CA ARG A 93 -13.42 0.40 9.21
C ARG A 93 -14.78 0.10 9.84
N ILE A 94 -15.14 0.77 10.94
CA ILE A 94 -16.45 0.61 11.60
C ILE A 94 -17.59 0.99 10.64
N LYS A 95 -17.46 2.08 9.87
CA LYS A 95 -18.46 2.47 8.86
C LYS A 95 -18.68 1.36 7.83
N LEU A 96 -17.59 0.80 7.29
CA LEU A 96 -17.68 -0.30 6.31
C LEU A 96 -18.36 -1.55 6.90
N ILE A 97 -18.11 -1.86 8.18
CA ILE A 97 -18.78 -2.97 8.86
C ILE A 97 -20.29 -2.72 8.97
N ASN A 98 -20.70 -1.50 9.33
CA ASN A 98 -22.12 -1.14 9.39
C ASN A 98 -22.78 -1.28 8.01
N GLU A 99 -22.14 -0.81 6.94
CA GLU A 99 -22.61 -0.99 5.56
C GLU A 99 -22.79 -2.48 5.19
N LEU A 100 -21.88 -3.35 5.63
CA LEU A 100 -22.00 -4.80 5.40
C LEU A 100 -23.17 -5.43 6.17
N ILE A 101 -23.41 -4.97 7.40
CA ILE A 101 -24.55 -5.42 8.21
C ILE A 101 -25.85 -5.02 7.52
N ASP A 102 -25.98 -3.76 7.10
CA ASP A 102 -27.16 -3.25 6.39
C ASP A 102 -27.40 -4.02 5.08
N LEU A 103 -26.33 -4.28 4.33
CA LEU A 103 -26.39 -5.09 3.11
C LEU A 103 -26.92 -6.50 3.39
N GLN A 104 -26.41 -7.15 4.44
CA GLN A 104 -26.83 -8.51 4.81
C GLN A 104 -28.29 -8.56 5.27
N MET A 105 -28.79 -7.50 5.91
CA MET A 105 -30.19 -7.39 6.31
C MET A 105 -31.13 -7.16 5.13
N THR A 106 -30.64 -6.53 4.05
CA THR A 106 -31.43 -6.24 2.84
C THR A 106 -31.58 -7.44 1.91
N ILE A 107 -30.61 -8.37 1.91
CA ILE A 107 -30.58 -9.53 1.02
C ILE A 107 -31.30 -10.76 1.61
N LYS A 108 -31.70 -10.71 2.89
CA LYS A 108 -32.55 -11.73 3.52
C LYS A 108 -33.98 -11.65 3.01
#